data_AF-A0A7J6WE86-F1
#
_entry.id   AF-A0A7J6WE86-F1
#
_cell.length_a   1.000
_cell.length_b   1.000
_cell.length_c   1.000
_cell.angle_alpha   90.00
_cell.angle_beta   90.00
_cell.angle_gamma   90.00
#
_symmetry.space_group_name_H-M   'P 1'
#
loop_
_entity.id
_entity.type
_entity.pdbx_description
1 polymer ?
#
loop_
_entity_poly.entity_id
_entity_poly.type
_entity_poly.pdbx_seq_one_letter_code
_entity_poly.pdbx_strand_id
1 'polypeptide(L)'
;MAYGAAIRPHHLPLLRQNLSSESKTLLSGTFRVSTRRVTKKNDLRSKCIRGLLQSNIQTTQRQEKVIKIKVDKKEETPQVPDVNEIKQALNVVKERVHSCDDGNLSISAYDTAWVALVKDIHGSDDAPLFPSSLEWIVNNQLPDGSWGDRYFFSAYDRLSCTMACVVALKTWNINPEGCEKGLSFLRQNLHRLQDEDPEHLLSGFEVTFPTLVEMAQKLGLQVLKDSEVFQDLLAKRAQKLKRIPKDVLHNRPTTLLHSLEGIPDLDWEKLLKMQHPNGSFLCSPSSTAYALMQTKDENCFRYLAGIVQKFNGGVPHSYPMDLFEQLWVVDRLERLGFSRFFKSEIKEILDYVYGCWTRNGISWSKDTIEFDIDDTCMGFRMMRLHGYDVNASAIQHFERDGQFFCFVGQNSQGLTEMLSLYRASQVLFPQESILEEAKSFSSNFLRKKQELGEVADRWLITKDLAGEVKYYMDVPWYANLPRIETRHYIEQYGGDDDVV
;
A
#
# COMPACT_ATOMS: atom_id res chain seq x y z
N MET A 1 11.17 29.32 -41.81
CA MET A 1 10.70 30.69 -42.05
C MET A 1 10.13 31.21 -40.74
N ALA A 2 10.66 32.35 -40.28
CA ALA A 2 10.28 33.03 -39.05
C ALA A 2 8.87 33.64 -39.15
N TYR A 3 8.19 33.82 -38.02
CA TYR A 3 7.67 35.11 -37.55
C TYR A 3 7.18 34.98 -36.11
N GLY A 4 7.67 35.85 -35.23
CA GLY A 4 7.10 36.10 -33.91
C GLY A 4 6.19 37.33 -33.93
N ALA A 5 5.34 37.46 -32.90
CA ALA A 5 4.80 38.75 -32.46
C ALA A 5 4.32 38.65 -31.01
N ALA A 6 4.84 39.56 -30.19
CA ALA A 6 4.39 39.84 -28.83
C ALA A 6 3.36 40.98 -28.86
N ILE A 7 2.35 40.96 -27.98
CA ILE A 7 1.57 42.15 -27.60
C ILE A 7 1.31 42.14 -26.09
N ARG A 8 1.56 43.31 -25.47
CA ARG A 8 1.41 43.70 -24.05
C ARG A 8 0.03 44.36 -23.78
N PRO A 9 -0.32 44.66 -22.50
CA PRO A 9 -1.70 44.81 -22.02
C PRO A 9 -2.23 46.25 -21.99
N HIS A 10 -3.56 46.41 -21.91
CA HIS A 10 -4.25 47.70 -21.70
C HIS A 10 -5.20 47.69 -20.47
N HIS A 11 -4.90 48.61 -19.54
CA HIS A 11 -5.70 49.51 -18.69
C HIS A 11 -7.22 49.31 -18.41
N LEU A 12 -7.56 49.16 -17.10
CA LEU A 12 -8.40 50.00 -16.17
C LEU A 12 -9.66 50.75 -16.66
N PRO A 13 -10.75 50.89 -15.84
CA PRO A 13 -10.80 51.81 -14.68
C PRO A 13 -11.60 51.30 -13.43
N LEU A 14 -11.13 51.53 -12.19
CA LEU A 14 -11.49 52.61 -11.24
C LEU A 14 -12.99 52.83 -10.95
N LEU A 15 -13.42 52.46 -9.73
CA LEU A 15 -14.41 53.20 -8.93
C LEU A 15 -14.03 53.12 -7.44
N ARG A 16 -13.78 54.29 -6.84
CA ARG A 16 -13.57 54.57 -5.42
C ARG A 16 -14.83 55.22 -4.84
N GLN A 17 -14.97 55.06 -3.52
CA GLN A 17 -15.66 55.88 -2.49
C GLN A 17 -16.57 54.96 -1.66
N ASN A 18 -16.70 55.04 -0.34
CA ASN A 18 -16.06 55.78 0.77
C ASN A 18 -16.64 55.18 2.07
N LEU A 19 -16.09 55.57 3.23
CA LEU A 19 -16.54 55.42 4.65
C LEU A 19 -15.50 54.64 5.48
N SER A 20 -14.48 55.33 6.02
CA SER A 20 -14.44 56.07 7.31
C SER A 20 -14.44 55.11 8.52
N SER A 21 -13.26 54.79 9.05
CA SER A 21 -12.65 55.43 10.23
C SER A 21 -13.11 54.82 11.55
N GLU A 22 -12.26 53.98 12.15
CA GLU A 22 -11.79 54.16 13.53
C GLU A 22 -10.70 53.13 13.86
N SER A 23 -9.54 53.66 14.23
CA SER A 23 -8.42 52.91 14.79
C SER A 23 -7.98 53.64 16.05
N LYS A 24 -7.53 52.87 17.04
CA LYS A 24 -6.89 53.24 18.31
C LYS A 24 -7.82 53.36 19.52
N THR A 25 -7.85 52.31 20.36
CA THR A 25 -7.38 52.42 21.76
C THR A 25 -6.94 51.05 22.29
N LEU A 26 -5.64 50.90 22.50
CA LEU A 26 -5.02 49.93 23.41
C LEU A 26 -4.80 50.69 24.73
N LEU A 27 -5.28 50.18 25.87
CA LEU A 27 -4.69 50.43 27.20
C LEU A 27 -5.34 49.54 28.27
N SER A 28 -4.50 48.71 28.89
CA SER A 28 -4.52 48.22 30.28
C SER A 28 -5.86 47.77 30.91
N GLY A 29 -6.02 46.46 31.09
CA GLY A 29 -7.04 45.86 31.96
C GLY A 29 -6.46 44.75 32.83
N THR A 30 -5.95 45.11 34.01
CA THR A 30 -5.65 44.22 35.13
C THR A 30 -6.93 43.57 35.66
N PHE A 31 -7.04 42.23 35.59
CA PHE A 31 -8.14 41.49 36.22
C PHE A 31 -7.88 41.30 37.73
N ARG A 32 -8.72 41.93 38.57
CA ARG A 32 -8.85 41.64 40.01
C ARG A 32 -9.77 40.43 40.20
N VAL A 33 -9.27 39.38 40.87
CA VAL A 33 -10.10 38.27 41.37
C VAL A 33 -10.80 38.70 42.66
N SER A 34 -12.12 38.72 42.64
CA SER A 34 -12.99 38.95 43.80
C SER A 34 -13.30 37.62 44.49
N THR A 35 -12.81 37.45 45.72
CA THR A 35 -13.17 36.32 46.59
C THR A 35 -14.52 36.57 47.25
N ARG A 36 -15.56 35.83 46.87
CA ARG A 36 -16.78 35.67 47.67
C ARG A 36 -16.76 34.32 48.38
N ARG A 37 -16.83 34.38 49.71
CA ARG A 37 -17.11 33.24 50.61
C ARG A 37 -18.50 32.68 50.31
N VAL A 38 -18.59 31.37 50.08
CA VAL A 38 -19.82 30.59 50.29
C VAL A 38 -19.50 29.44 51.24
N THR A 39 -20.41 29.26 52.17
CA THR A 39 -20.36 28.45 53.39
C THR A 39 -20.55 26.94 53.16
N LYS A 40 -19.95 26.16 54.07
CA LYS A 40 -20.01 24.71 54.30
C LYS A 40 -21.34 24.00 53.96
N LYS A 41 -21.26 22.95 53.14
CA LYS A 41 -21.71 21.57 53.44
C LYS A 41 -21.40 20.63 52.27
N ASN A 42 -20.44 19.72 52.47
CA ASN A 42 -20.38 18.33 51.96
C ASN A 42 -18.94 17.81 52.15
N ASP A 43 -18.63 17.52 53.41
CA ASP A 43 -17.41 16.85 53.84
C ASP A 43 -17.68 15.34 53.83
N LEU A 44 -17.17 14.63 52.80
CA LEU A 44 -17.02 13.16 52.76
C LEU A 44 -16.17 12.66 51.56
N ARG A 45 -15.86 13.49 50.54
CA ARG A 45 -14.95 13.12 49.42
C ARG A 45 -13.49 13.57 49.58
N SER A 46 -13.18 14.45 50.54
CA SER A 46 -11.82 14.97 50.77
C SER A 46 -10.90 14.02 51.57
N LYS A 47 -11.47 13.09 52.33
CA LYS A 47 -10.69 12.13 53.16
C LYS A 47 -10.19 10.90 52.38
N CYS A 48 -10.79 10.54 51.25
CA CYS A 48 -10.33 9.40 50.44
C CYS A 48 -9.09 9.73 49.59
N ILE A 49 -8.92 10.99 49.19
CA ILE A 49 -7.83 11.42 48.30
C ILE A 49 -6.50 11.65 49.06
N ARG A 50 -6.53 11.96 50.36
CA ARG A 50 -5.30 12.07 51.18
C ARG A 50 -4.73 10.72 51.64
N GLY A 51 -5.56 9.68 51.76
CA GLY A 51 -5.10 8.34 52.14
C GLY A 51 -4.33 7.61 51.03
N LEU A 52 -4.76 7.78 49.77
CA LEU A 52 -4.11 7.17 48.60
C LEU A 52 -2.77 7.83 48.22
N LEU A 53 -2.59 9.12 48.56
CA LEU A 53 -1.34 9.85 48.33
C LEU A 53 -0.26 9.54 49.38
N GLN A 54 -0.61 9.06 50.57
CA GLN A 54 0.37 8.67 51.60
C GLN A 54 0.78 7.19 51.55
N SER A 55 -0.07 6.27 51.05
CA SER A 55 0.30 4.85 50.91
C SER A 55 1.27 4.57 49.75
N ASN A 56 1.30 5.43 48.73
CA ASN A 56 2.20 5.26 47.58
C ASN A 56 3.58 5.91 47.76
N ILE A 57 3.84 6.60 48.88
CA ILE A 57 5.15 7.23 49.15
C ILE A 57 6.09 6.31 49.97
N GLN A 58 5.60 5.19 50.52
CA GLN A 58 6.40 4.33 51.41
C GLN A 58 6.85 2.97 50.84
N THR A 59 6.66 2.70 49.55
CA THR A 59 7.15 1.44 48.95
C THR A 59 7.83 1.66 47.61
N THR A 60 8.92 2.42 47.60
CA THR A 60 9.94 2.34 46.54
C THR A 60 11.32 2.73 47.06
N GLN A 61 11.81 2.04 48.10
CA GLN A 61 13.26 1.90 48.26
C GLN A 61 13.74 0.85 47.25
N ARG A 62 13.98 1.27 46.01
CA ARG A 62 14.66 0.46 45.01
C ARG A 62 15.70 1.34 44.31
N GLN A 63 16.94 1.19 44.79
CA GLN A 63 18.20 1.63 44.20
C GLN A 63 18.09 2.63 43.04
N GLU A 64 18.35 3.90 43.33
CA GLU A 64 18.79 4.86 42.32
C GLU A 64 20.14 4.40 41.76
N LYS A 65 20.12 3.55 40.74
CA LYS A 65 21.23 3.48 39.79
C LYS A 65 21.16 4.74 38.95
N VAL A 66 21.92 5.75 39.35
CA VAL A 66 22.31 6.83 38.45
C VAL A 66 22.96 6.18 37.24
N ILE A 67 22.25 6.10 36.12
CA ILE A 67 22.83 5.79 34.83
C ILE A 67 23.72 6.99 34.51
N LYS A 68 25.01 6.90 34.89
CA LYS A 68 26.04 7.74 34.28
C LYS A 68 26.10 7.28 32.83
N ILE A 69 25.45 8.01 31.94
CA ILE A 69 25.72 7.94 30.51
C ILE A 69 27.20 8.29 30.39
N LYS A 70 28.04 7.28 30.16
CA LYS A 70 29.38 7.51 29.66
C LYS A 70 29.19 8.06 28.26
N VAL A 71 29.30 9.37 28.13
CA VAL A 71 29.51 10.02 26.84
C VAL A 71 30.93 9.63 26.44
N ASP A 72 31.06 8.56 25.66
CA ASP A 72 32.32 8.24 25.04
C ASP A 72 32.71 9.40 24.13
N LYS A 73 33.92 9.92 24.37
CA LYS A 73 34.47 11.06 23.65
C LYS A 73 34.84 10.65 22.23
N LYS A 74 34.00 11.06 21.28
CA LYS A 74 34.27 11.56 19.91
C LYS A 74 33.14 11.08 18.98
N GLU A 75 31.91 11.51 19.24
CA GLU A 75 30.95 11.67 18.16
C GLU A 75 31.17 13.08 17.61
N GLU A 76 31.49 13.19 16.32
CA GLU A 76 31.42 14.45 15.61
C GLU A 76 30.04 15.06 15.88
N THR A 77 29.99 16.29 16.39
CA THR A 77 28.73 17.04 16.47
C THR A 77 28.05 16.94 15.11
N PRO A 78 26.84 16.38 15.00
CA PRO A 78 26.15 16.29 13.71
C PRO A 78 26.09 17.68 13.12
N GLN A 79 26.68 17.87 11.94
CA GLN A 79 26.53 19.14 11.24
C GLN A 79 25.05 19.32 10.98
N VAL A 80 24.47 20.38 11.56
CA VAL A 80 23.09 20.77 11.25
C VAL A 80 23.08 21.11 9.76
N PRO A 81 22.25 20.44 8.93
CA PRO A 81 22.19 20.70 7.50
C PRO A 81 21.95 22.18 7.23
N ASP A 82 22.54 22.72 6.15
CA ASP A 82 22.31 24.11 5.79
C ASP A 82 20.81 24.32 5.52
N VAL A 83 20.28 25.48 5.91
CA VAL A 83 18.88 25.83 5.69
C VAL A 83 18.53 25.77 4.20
N ASN A 84 19.50 26.06 3.31
CA ASN A 84 19.27 25.93 1.88
C ASN A 84 19.18 24.48 1.42
N GLU A 85 19.99 23.57 1.97
CA GLU A 85 19.90 22.13 1.70
C GLU A 85 18.53 21.59 2.11
N ILE A 86 18.04 21.98 3.30
CA ILE A 86 16.69 21.62 3.76
C ILE A 86 15.62 22.14 2.79
N LYS A 87 15.73 23.40 2.35
CA LYS A 87 14.78 23.97 1.38
C LYS A 87 14.81 23.25 0.04
N GLN A 88 15.99 22.90 -0.45
CA GLN A 88 16.15 22.14 -1.70
C GLN A 88 15.51 20.76 -1.57
N ALA A 89 15.78 20.03 -0.48
CA ALA A 89 15.17 18.74 -0.20
C ALA A 89 13.62 18.84 -0.13
N LEU A 90 13.10 19.86 0.56
CA LEU A 90 11.65 20.09 0.63
C LEU A 90 11.04 20.36 -0.76
N ASN A 91 11.72 21.11 -1.62
CA ASN A 91 11.23 21.36 -2.98
C ASN A 91 11.21 20.08 -3.82
N VAL A 92 12.23 19.22 -3.71
CA VAL A 92 12.25 17.92 -4.39
C VAL A 92 11.07 17.06 -3.95
N VAL A 93 10.77 17.03 -2.64
CA VAL A 93 9.61 16.28 -2.13
C VAL A 93 8.31 16.90 -2.63
N LYS A 94 8.16 18.24 -2.66
CA LYS A 94 6.97 18.90 -3.20
C LYS A 94 6.75 18.55 -4.67
N GLU A 95 7.79 18.60 -5.49
CA GLU A 95 7.72 18.23 -6.90
C GLU A 95 7.28 16.77 -7.07
N ARG A 96 7.81 15.86 -6.25
CA ARG A 96 7.38 14.45 -6.27
C ARG A 96 5.91 14.28 -5.87
N VAL A 97 5.47 14.94 -4.81
CA VAL A 97 4.07 14.91 -4.36
C VAL A 97 3.13 15.45 -5.43
N HIS A 98 3.51 16.53 -6.13
CA HIS A 98 2.72 17.06 -7.25
C HIS A 98 2.73 16.16 -8.50
N SER A 99 3.70 15.25 -8.61
CA SER A 99 3.76 14.27 -9.69
C SER A 99 3.06 12.95 -9.37
N CYS A 100 2.57 12.74 -8.14
CA CYS A 100 1.74 11.59 -7.79
C CYS A 100 0.46 11.64 -8.62
N ASP A 101 0.34 10.75 -9.60
CA ASP A 101 -0.81 10.65 -10.50
C ASP A 101 -1.62 9.38 -10.22
N ASP A 102 -1.33 8.34 -10.98
CA ASP A 102 -1.98 7.05 -11.02
C ASP A 102 -1.13 5.97 -10.29
N GLY A 103 -0.05 6.37 -9.63
CA GLY A 103 0.91 5.52 -8.93
C GLY A 103 2.29 5.46 -9.61
N ASN A 104 3.35 5.76 -8.86
CA ASN A 104 4.74 5.54 -9.30
C ASN A 104 5.26 4.18 -8.81
N LEU A 105 5.10 3.15 -9.64
CA LEU A 105 5.36 1.75 -9.29
C LEU A 105 6.56 1.17 -10.05
N SER A 106 7.23 0.20 -9.44
CA SER A 106 8.23 -0.62 -10.11
C SER A 106 7.58 -1.53 -11.17
N ILE A 107 8.36 -1.91 -12.18
CA ILE A 107 7.89 -2.81 -13.24
C ILE A 107 7.93 -4.25 -12.75
N SER A 108 6.84 -4.98 -12.99
CA SER A 108 6.74 -6.42 -12.76
C SER A 108 7.19 -7.17 -14.00
N ALA A 109 8.27 -7.95 -13.88
CA ALA A 109 8.72 -8.80 -14.97
C ALA A 109 7.71 -9.92 -15.31
N TYR A 110 7.01 -10.43 -14.29
CA TYR A 110 5.95 -11.42 -14.44
C TYR A 110 4.80 -10.87 -15.31
N ASP A 111 4.26 -9.71 -14.96
CA ASP A 111 3.14 -9.10 -15.69
C ASP A 111 3.56 -8.65 -17.09
N THR A 112 4.76 -8.08 -17.22
CA THR A 112 5.32 -7.70 -18.53
C THR A 112 5.45 -8.91 -19.45
N ALA A 113 5.81 -10.08 -18.92
CA ALA A 113 5.84 -11.31 -19.68
C ALA A 113 4.45 -11.78 -20.13
N TRP A 114 3.41 -11.66 -19.29
CA TRP A 114 2.04 -11.95 -19.69
C TRP A 114 1.53 -11.02 -20.80
N VAL A 115 1.83 -9.72 -20.71
CA VAL A 115 1.52 -8.74 -21.76
C VAL A 115 2.27 -9.08 -23.06
N ALA A 116 3.53 -9.47 -22.96
CA ALA A 116 4.35 -9.86 -24.10
C ALA A 116 3.84 -11.13 -24.83
N LEU A 117 3.01 -11.96 -24.19
CA LEU A 117 2.42 -13.16 -24.80
C LEU A 117 1.20 -12.86 -25.68
N VAL A 118 0.61 -11.66 -25.57
CA VAL A 118 -0.57 -11.30 -26.33
C VAL A 118 -0.24 -11.21 -27.82
N LYS A 119 -0.93 -12.01 -28.64
CA LYS A 119 -0.81 -11.97 -30.11
C LYS A 119 -1.59 -10.80 -30.67
N ASP A 120 -1.15 -10.28 -31.81
CA ASP A 120 -1.87 -9.24 -32.53
C ASP A 120 -3.33 -9.69 -32.80
N ILE A 121 -4.28 -8.91 -32.28
CA ILE A 121 -5.72 -9.18 -32.38
C ILE A 121 -6.33 -8.63 -33.67
N HIS A 122 -5.62 -7.73 -34.37
CA HIS A 122 -6.07 -7.04 -35.58
C HIS A 122 -5.32 -7.50 -36.84
N GLY A 123 -4.12 -8.07 -36.69
CA GLY A 123 -3.27 -8.53 -37.78
C GLY A 123 -3.52 -9.97 -38.24
N SER A 124 -2.98 -10.30 -39.43
CA SER A 124 -2.92 -11.68 -39.96
C SER A 124 -1.68 -12.44 -39.52
N ASP A 125 -0.70 -11.75 -38.94
CA ASP A 125 0.63 -12.29 -38.66
C ASP A 125 0.71 -12.79 -37.23
N ASP A 126 1.37 -13.94 -37.04
CA ASP A 126 1.65 -14.52 -35.73
C ASP A 126 2.75 -13.70 -35.03
N ALA A 127 2.42 -12.46 -34.66
CA ALA A 127 3.31 -11.44 -34.11
C ALA A 127 2.82 -10.93 -32.74
N PRO A 128 3.72 -10.43 -31.88
CA PRO A 128 3.35 -9.89 -30.57
C PRO A 128 2.60 -8.57 -30.74
N LEU A 129 1.48 -8.40 -30.03
CA LEU A 129 0.73 -7.16 -29.99
C LEU A 129 1.53 -6.02 -29.34
N PHE A 130 2.36 -6.35 -28.34
CA PHE A 130 3.20 -5.41 -27.59
C PHE A 130 4.69 -5.77 -27.71
N PRO A 131 5.35 -5.47 -28.85
CA PRO A 131 6.75 -5.81 -29.06
C PRO A 131 7.70 -5.11 -28.08
N SER A 132 7.34 -3.91 -27.60
CA SER A 132 8.11 -3.18 -26.58
C SER A 132 8.19 -3.91 -25.24
N SER A 133 7.19 -4.73 -24.89
CA SER A 133 7.23 -5.57 -23.69
C SER A 133 8.26 -6.69 -23.82
N LEU A 134 8.44 -7.27 -25.02
CA LEU A 134 9.52 -8.23 -25.27
C LEU A 134 10.89 -7.57 -25.21
N GLU A 135 11.03 -6.38 -25.79
CA GLU A 135 12.26 -5.60 -25.71
C GLU A 135 12.61 -5.27 -24.25
N TRP A 136 11.62 -4.90 -23.43
CA TRP A 136 11.83 -4.69 -22.00
C TRP A 136 12.36 -5.96 -21.31
N ILE A 137 11.76 -7.13 -21.59
CA ILE A 137 12.22 -8.40 -21.01
C ILE A 137 13.68 -8.69 -21.38
N VAL A 138 14.05 -8.52 -22.66
CA VAL A 138 15.41 -8.75 -23.14
C VAL A 138 16.41 -7.84 -22.45
N ASN A 139 16.05 -6.57 -22.24
CA ASN A 139 16.95 -5.55 -21.71
C ASN A 139 17.05 -5.54 -20.17
N ASN A 140 16.21 -6.28 -19.46
CA ASN A 140 16.12 -6.24 -17.99
C ASN A 140 16.42 -7.58 -17.30
N GLN A 141 17.06 -8.54 -17.98
CA GLN A 141 17.58 -9.74 -17.33
C GLN A 141 18.68 -9.37 -16.31
N LEU A 142 18.60 -9.95 -15.12
CA LEU A 142 19.60 -9.75 -14.06
C LEU A 142 20.90 -10.52 -14.37
N PRO A 143 22.04 -10.13 -13.75
CA PRO A 143 23.33 -10.76 -14.01
C PRO A 143 23.39 -12.27 -13.70
N ASP A 144 22.55 -12.76 -12.79
CA ASP A 144 22.43 -14.19 -12.43
C ASP A 144 21.54 -15.00 -13.41
N GLY A 145 20.99 -14.34 -14.44
CA GLY A 145 20.09 -14.94 -15.42
C GLY A 145 18.61 -14.88 -15.06
N SER A 146 18.26 -14.40 -13.86
CA SER A 146 16.87 -14.26 -13.41
C SER A 146 16.21 -12.95 -13.87
N TRP A 147 14.92 -12.85 -13.62
CA TRP A 147 14.16 -11.60 -13.58
C TRP A 147 13.45 -11.49 -12.22
N GLY A 148 13.15 -10.26 -11.79
CA GLY A 148 12.47 -9.95 -10.53
C GLY A 148 13.03 -8.67 -9.91
N ASP A 149 12.80 -8.49 -8.61
CA ASP A 149 13.30 -7.30 -7.90
C ASP A 149 14.84 -7.28 -7.87
N ARG A 150 15.42 -6.11 -8.14
CA ARG A 150 16.89 -5.93 -8.25
C ARG A 150 17.58 -5.88 -6.89
N TYR A 151 16.90 -5.35 -5.87
CA TYR A 151 17.46 -5.03 -4.57
C TYR A 151 17.08 -6.06 -3.52
N PHE A 152 15.89 -6.64 -3.64
CA PHE A 152 15.40 -7.71 -2.78
C PHE A 152 15.42 -9.07 -3.50
N PHE A 153 15.80 -10.12 -2.78
CA PHE A 153 15.73 -11.49 -3.29
C PHE A 153 14.64 -12.25 -2.56
N SER A 154 13.59 -12.62 -3.29
CA SER A 154 12.63 -13.67 -2.90
C SER A 154 12.67 -14.79 -3.94
N ALA A 155 12.72 -16.06 -3.52
CA ALA A 155 12.68 -17.15 -4.48
C ALA A 155 11.29 -17.26 -5.16
N TYR A 156 10.19 -16.95 -4.45
CA TYR A 156 8.85 -16.83 -5.04
C TYR A 156 8.82 -15.80 -6.18
N ASP A 157 9.36 -14.61 -5.96
CA ASP A 157 9.48 -13.57 -7.01
C ASP A 157 10.38 -14.03 -8.15
N ARG A 158 11.63 -14.35 -7.85
CA ARG A 158 12.65 -14.63 -8.87
C ARG A 158 12.25 -15.82 -9.75
N LEU A 159 11.69 -16.88 -9.17
CA LEU A 159 11.29 -18.05 -9.95
C LEU A 159 10.05 -17.74 -10.80
N SER A 160 9.07 -17.00 -10.29
CA SER A 160 7.86 -16.61 -11.04
C SER A 160 8.19 -15.71 -12.23
N CYS A 161 8.90 -14.61 -11.96
CA CYS A 161 9.33 -13.65 -12.96
C CYS A 161 10.21 -14.33 -14.03
N THR A 162 11.20 -15.12 -13.63
CA THR A 162 12.08 -15.82 -14.58
C THR A 162 11.32 -16.82 -15.43
N MET A 163 10.42 -17.62 -14.85
CA MET A 163 9.62 -18.58 -15.62
C MET A 163 8.73 -17.87 -16.64
N ALA A 164 8.05 -16.80 -16.25
CA ALA A 164 7.20 -16.02 -17.14
C ALA A 164 8.00 -15.44 -18.31
N CYS A 165 9.13 -14.79 -18.04
CA CYS A 165 10.01 -14.23 -19.08
C CYS A 165 10.56 -15.31 -20.03
N VAL A 166 10.98 -16.46 -19.50
CA VAL A 166 11.43 -17.60 -20.33
C VAL A 166 10.32 -18.10 -21.26
N VAL A 167 9.09 -18.22 -20.76
CA VAL A 167 7.92 -18.61 -21.56
C VAL A 167 7.66 -17.58 -22.67
N ALA A 168 7.69 -16.28 -22.36
CA ALA A 168 7.52 -15.22 -23.35
C ALA A 168 8.61 -15.26 -24.44
N LEU A 169 9.89 -15.27 -24.05
CA LEU A 169 11.01 -15.34 -24.99
C LEU A 169 10.97 -16.59 -25.88
N LYS A 170 10.62 -17.74 -25.28
CA LYS A 170 10.52 -19.00 -26.02
C LYS A 170 9.34 -19.02 -27.00
N THR A 171 8.20 -18.45 -26.63
CA THR A 171 7.01 -18.36 -27.47
C THR A 171 7.30 -17.65 -28.79
N TRP A 172 8.07 -16.55 -28.72
CA TRP A 172 8.42 -15.74 -29.89
C TRP A 172 9.75 -16.10 -30.54
N ASN A 173 10.46 -17.10 -30.00
CA ASN A 173 11.81 -17.51 -30.43
C ASN A 173 12.81 -16.34 -30.49
N ILE A 174 12.77 -15.46 -29.47
CA ILE A 174 13.64 -14.29 -29.31
C ILE A 174 14.63 -14.53 -28.17
N ASN A 175 15.84 -13.98 -28.30
CA ASN A 175 16.90 -14.02 -27.29
C ASN A 175 17.13 -15.44 -26.67
N PRO A 176 17.54 -16.42 -27.50
CA PRO A 176 17.77 -17.79 -27.01
C PRO A 176 18.84 -17.88 -25.91
N GLU A 177 19.81 -16.98 -25.90
CA GLU A 177 20.82 -16.90 -24.84
C GLU A 177 20.21 -16.50 -23.50
N GLY A 178 19.38 -15.45 -23.48
CA GLY A 178 18.66 -15.04 -22.27
C GLY A 178 17.70 -16.13 -21.78
N CYS A 179 17.04 -16.84 -22.69
CA CYS A 179 16.22 -18.01 -22.39
C CYS A 179 17.03 -19.11 -21.67
N GLU A 180 18.20 -19.49 -22.18
CA GLU A 180 19.04 -20.52 -21.54
C GLU A 180 19.59 -20.06 -20.18
N LYS A 181 19.98 -18.78 -20.04
CA LYS A 181 20.38 -18.21 -18.74
C LYS A 181 19.26 -18.31 -17.71
N GLY A 182 18.02 -17.95 -18.07
CA GLY A 182 16.85 -18.08 -17.21
C GLY A 182 16.55 -19.53 -16.85
N LEU A 183 16.63 -20.45 -17.82
CA LEU A 183 16.47 -21.88 -17.57
C LEU A 183 17.53 -22.43 -16.62
N SER A 184 18.78 -22.00 -16.76
CA SER A 184 19.88 -22.35 -15.85
C SER A 184 19.59 -21.87 -14.43
N PHE A 185 19.16 -20.61 -14.27
CA PHE A 185 18.75 -20.06 -12.98
C PHE A 185 17.63 -20.86 -12.32
N LEU A 186 16.56 -21.17 -13.06
CA LEU A 186 15.41 -21.95 -12.58
C LEU A 186 15.83 -23.33 -12.06
N ARG A 187 16.67 -24.05 -12.82
CA ARG A 187 17.20 -25.37 -12.43
C ARG A 187 18.03 -25.30 -11.15
N GLN A 188 18.83 -24.24 -10.99
CA GLN A 188 19.71 -24.07 -9.84
C GLN A 188 18.96 -23.63 -8.58
N ASN A 189 17.88 -22.86 -8.71
CA ASN A 189 17.26 -22.17 -7.57
C ASN A 189 15.90 -22.73 -7.12
N LEU A 190 15.30 -23.70 -7.83
CA LEU A 190 13.97 -24.21 -7.46
C LEU A 190 13.90 -24.74 -6.02
N HIS A 191 14.97 -25.38 -5.52
CA HIS A 191 15.01 -25.92 -4.16
C HIS A 191 14.77 -24.86 -3.07
N ARG A 192 15.09 -23.59 -3.36
CA ARG A 192 14.96 -22.48 -2.40
C ARG A 192 13.52 -22.21 -1.99
N LEU A 193 12.53 -22.66 -2.76
CA LEU A 193 11.10 -22.58 -2.39
C LEU A 193 10.76 -23.40 -1.14
N GLN A 194 11.58 -24.39 -0.77
CA GLN A 194 11.37 -25.20 0.43
C GLN A 194 11.82 -24.47 1.71
N ASP A 195 12.78 -23.56 1.57
CA ASP A 195 13.41 -22.84 2.69
C ASP A 195 12.85 -21.42 2.86
N GLU A 196 12.06 -20.94 1.90
CA GLU A 196 11.52 -19.58 1.93
C GLU A 196 10.34 -19.45 2.90
N ASP A 197 10.26 -18.30 3.54
CA ASP A 197 9.19 -17.98 4.47
C ASP A 197 7.82 -17.99 3.76
N PRO A 198 6.86 -18.85 4.19
CA PRO A 198 5.52 -18.86 3.62
C PRO A 198 4.77 -17.54 3.75
N GLU A 199 5.17 -16.64 4.65
CA GLU A 199 4.57 -15.30 4.76
C GLU A 199 4.90 -14.42 3.54
N HIS A 200 6.03 -14.65 2.87
CA HIS A 200 6.40 -13.95 1.62
C HIS A 200 5.77 -14.58 0.35
N LEU A 201 4.86 -15.55 0.52
CA LEU A 201 4.21 -16.22 -0.61
C LEU A 201 3.35 -15.23 -1.40
N LEU A 202 3.78 -14.95 -2.63
CA LEU A 202 3.09 -14.07 -3.56
C LEU A 202 1.62 -14.47 -3.78
N SER A 203 0.77 -13.48 -4.02
CA SER A 203 -0.65 -13.71 -4.32
C SER A 203 -0.79 -14.62 -5.54
N GLY A 204 -1.62 -15.65 -5.43
CA GLY A 204 -1.87 -16.59 -6.52
C GLY A 204 -0.75 -17.57 -6.88
N PHE A 205 0.45 -17.49 -6.28
CA PHE A 205 1.64 -18.27 -6.68
C PHE A 205 1.38 -19.76 -6.87
N GLU A 206 0.65 -20.39 -5.94
CA GLU A 206 0.39 -21.84 -5.97
C GLU A 206 -0.48 -22.26 -7.16
N VAL A 207 -1.10 -21.30 -7.85
CA VAL A 207 -1.91 -21.53 -9.04
C VAL A 207 -1.19 -21.02 -10.29
N THR A 208 -0.63 -19.82 -10.24
CA THR A 208 0.00 -19.15 -11.40
C THR A 208 1.34 -19.77 -11.78
N PHE A 209 2.21 -20.08 -10.81
CA PHE A 209 3.52 -20.66 -11.10
C PHE A 209 3.42 -22.02 -11.81
N PRO A 210 2.59 -22.99 -11.36
CA PRO A 210 2.45 -24.24 -12.10
C PRO A 210 1.82 -24.07 -13.49
N THR A 211 0.94 -23.08 -13.69
CA THR A 211 0.44 -22.74 -15.03
C THR A 211 1.57 -22.35 -15.97
N LEU A 212 2.52 -21.51 -15.50
CA LEU A 212 3.70 -21.15 -16.30
C LEU A 212 4.59 -22.35 -16.63
N VAL A 213 4.77 -23.27 -15.68
CA VAL A 213 5.53 -24.50 -15.93
C VAL A 213 4.84 -25.37 -17.00
N GLU A 214 3.52 -25.51 -16.95
CA GLU A 214 2.75 -26.22 -17.99
C GLU A 214 2.88 -25.55 -19.36
N MET A 215 2.88 -24.22 -19.41
CA MET A 215 3.12 -23.46 -20.65
C MET A 215 4.54 -23.72 -21.19
N ALA A 216 5.57 -23.67 -20.33
CA ALA A 216 6.94 -24.00 -20.71
C ALA A 216 7.07 -25.42 -21.27
N GLN A 217 6.41 -26.40 -20.64
CA GLN A 217 6.39 -27.79 -21.11
C GLN A 217 5.72 -27.95 -22.48
N LYS A 218 4.62 -27.24 -22.73
CA LYS A 218 3.96 -27.20 -24.05
C LYS A 218 4.86 -26.61 -25.14
N LEU A 219 5.78 -25.72 -24.78
CA LEU A 219 6.82 -25.17 -25.66
C LEU A 219 8.04 -26.09 -25.83
N GLY A 220 7.98 -27.32 -25.31
CA GLY A 220 9.07 -28.30 -25.40
C GLY A 220 10.23 -28.06 -24.43
N LEU A 221 10.07 -27.16 -23.45
CA LEU A 221 11.09 -26.93 -22.42
C LEU A 221 11.02 -28.03 -21.36
N GLN A 222 12.12 -28.74 -21.17
CA GLN A 222 12.25 -29.77 -20.13
C GLN A 222 12.59 -29.12 -18.79
N VAL A 223 11.56 -28.57 -18.13
CA VAL A 223 11.69 -27.74 -16.93
C VAL A 223 10.88 -28.37 -15.80
N LEU A 224 11.57 -28.66 -14.69
CA LEU A 224 11.02 -29.07 -13.38
C LEU A 224 10.17 -30.36 -13.34
N LYS A 225 10.12 -31.15 -14.42
CA LYS A 225 9.24 -32.32 -14.55
C LYS A 225 9.46 -33.37 -13.45
N ASP A 226 10.72 -33.58 -13.06
CA ASP A 226 11.12 -34.60 -12.07
C ASP A 226 11.44 -34.00 -10.69
N SER A 227 11.09 -32.73 -10.44
CA SER A 227 11.37 -32.07 -9.17
C SER A 227 10.31 -32.42 -8.11
N GLU A 228 10.73 -32.95 -6.96
CA GLU A 228 9.86 -33.19 -5.80
C GLU A 228 9.17 -31.90 -5.34
N VAL A 229 9.89 -30.76 -5.36
CA VAL A 229 9.33 -29.43 -5.03
C VAL A 229 8.16 -29.09 -5.94
N PHE A 230 8.28 -29.40 -7.23
CA PHE A 230 7.23 -29.11 -8.19
C PHE A 230 6.03 -30.03 -8.04
N GLN A 231 6.24 -31.31 -7.69
CA GLN A 231 5.13 -32.23 -7.40
C GLN A 231 4.32 -31.79 -6.17
N ASP A 232 4.98 -31.27 -5.12
CA ASP A 232 4.29 -30.67 -3.98
C ASP A 232 3.47 -29.42 -4.39
N LEU A 233 4.02 -28.56 -5.25
CA LEU A 233 3.29 -27.41 -5.79
C LEU A 233 2.06 -27.81 -6.61
N LEU A 234 2.13 -28.88 -7.41
CA LEU A 234 0.97 -29.40 -8.14
C LEU A 234 -0.11 -29.93 -7.18
N ALA A 235 0.28 -30.59 -6.09
CA ALA A 235 -0.66 -31.03 -5.06
C ALA A 235 -1.33 -29.82 -4.37
N LYS A 236 -0.56 -28.78 -4.03
CA LYS A 236 -1.06 -27.51 -3.49
C LYS A 236 -2.02 -26.81 -4.47
N ARG A 237 -1.68 -26.75 -5.77
CA ARG A 237 -2.56 -26.20 -6.82
C ARG A 237 -3.89 -26.93 -6.86
N ALA A 238 -3.87 -28.26 -6.88
CA ALA A 238 -5.09 -29.06 -6.92
C ALA A 238 -5.99 -28.83 -5.70
N GLN A 239 -5.40 -28.67 -4.52
CA GLN A 239 -6.15 -28.30 -3.30
C GLN A 239 -6.72 -26.89 -3.38
N LYS A 240 -5.93 -25.91 -3.86
CA LYS A 240 -6.35 -24.52 -3.97
C LYS A 240 -7.48 -24.35 -5.00
N LEU A 241 -7.35 -24.93 -6.18
CA LEU A 241 -8.39 -24.90 -7.22
C LEU A 241 -9.72 -25.50 -6.76
N LYS A 242 -9.71 -26.57 -5.94
CA LYS A 242 -10.94 -27.13 -5.34
C LYS A 242 -11.62 -26.19 -4.34
N ARG A 243 -10.87 -25.28 -3.74
CA ARG A 243 -11.38 -24.28 -2.77
C ARG A 243 -11.85 -23.01 -3.45
N ILE A 244 -11.48 -22.76 -4.70
CA ILE A 244 -11.96 -21.59 -5.45
C ILE A 244 -13.47 -21.74 -5.70
N PRO A 245 -14.30 -20.84 -5.16
CA PRO A 245 -15.73 -20.90 -5.38
C PRO A 245 -16.03 -20.36 -6.79
N LYS A 246 -15.89 -21.19 -7.83
CA LYS A 246 -16.11 -20.76 -9.23
C LYS A 246 -17.49 -20.13 -9.45
N ASP A 247 -18.53 -20.63 -8.78
CA ASP A 247 -19.86 -20.01 -8.87
C ASP A 247 -19.85 -18.58 -8.33
N VAL A 248 -19.12 -18.32 -7.24
CA VAL A 248 -18.97 -16.97 -6.69
C VAL A 248 -18.16 -16.10 -7.64
N LEU A 249 -17.01 -16.60 -8.13
CA LEU A 249 -16.14 -15.90 -9.07
C LEU A 249 -16.89 -15.40 -10.31
N HIS A 250 -17.82 -16.19 -10.84
CA HIS A 250 -18.55 -15.82 -12.06
C HIS A 250 -19.82 -15.00 -11.82
N ASN A 251 -20.22 -14.75 -10.57
CA ASN A 251 -21.48 -14.05 -10.26
C ASN A 251 -21.28 -12.78 -9.45
N ARG A 252 -20.11 -12.57 -8.86
CA ARG A 252 -19.77 -11.31 -8.19
C ARG A 252 -18.27 -11.02 -8.26
N PRO A 253 -17.90 -9.73 -8.28
CA PRO A 253 -16.50 -9.33 -8.19
C PRO A 253 -15.84 -9.85 -6.90
N THR A 254 -14.59 -10.31 -7.03
CA THR A 254 -13.75 -10.81 -5.92
C THR A 254 -12.28 -10.61 -6.27
N THR A 255 -11.40 -10.71 -5.28
CA THR A 255 -9.93 -10.62 -5.48
C THR A 255 -9.37 -11.68 -6.44
N LEU A 256 -10.10 -12.77 -6.70
CA LEU A 256 -9.72 -13.77 -7.69
C LEU A 256 -9.65 -13.20 -9.13
N LEU A 257 -10.32 -12.07 -9.40
CA LEU A 257 -10.18 -11.35 -10.67
C LEU A 257 -8.75 -10.85 -10.91
N HIS A 258 -7.94 -10.71 -9.86
CA HIS A 258 -6.55 -10.28 -9.96
C HIS A 258 -5.59 -11.40 -10.40
N SER A 259 -6.05 -12.66 -10.52
CA SER A 259 -5.18 -13.80 -10.86
C SER A 259 -5.87 -14.82 -11.79
N LEU A 260 -6.64 -14.33 -12.77
CA LEU A 260 -7.40 -15.19 -13.70
C LEU A 260 -6.50 -16.08 -14.55
N GLU A 261 -5.28 -15.65 -14.84
CA GLU A 261 -4.28 -16.38 -15.63
C GLU A 261 -3.85 -17.71 -15.00
N GLY A 262 -4.08 -17.89 -13.70
CA GLY A 262 -3.89 -19.16 -13.00
C GLY A 262 -5.09 -20.11 -13.09
N ILE A 263 -6.31 -19.60 -13.32
CA ILE A 263 -7.55 -20.34 -13.05
C ILE A 263 -8.09 -20.98 -14.35
N PRO A 264 -8.24 -22.31 -14.41
CA PRO A 264 -8.81 -22.98 -15.58
C PRO A 264 -10.34 -22.91 -15.63
N ASP A 265 -10.92 -23.20 -16.80
CA ASP A 265 -12.35 -23.32 -17.08
C ASP A 265 -13.17 -22.10 -16.62
N LEU A 266 -12.81 -20.93 -17.13
CA LEU A 266 -13.49 -19.66 -16.87
C LEU A 266 -14.61 -19.41 -17.87
N ASP A 267 -15.72 -18.88 -17.38
CA ASP A 267 -16.86 -18.40 -18.17
C ASP A 267 -16.68 -16.91 -18.48
N TRP A 268 -16.02 -16.62 -19.61
CA TRP A 268 -15.66 -15.27 -20.01
C TRP A 268 -16.86 -14.35 -20.27
N GLU A 269 -18.01 -14.89 -20.68
CA GLU A 269 -19.23 -14.09 -20.88
C GLU A 269 -19.69 -13.47 -19.55
N LYS A 270 -19.54 -14.21 -18.45
CA LYS A 270 -19.81 -13.69 -17.11
C LYS A 270 -18.70 -12.80 -16.59
N LEU A 271 -17.43 -13.20 -16.80
CA LEU A 271 -16.30 -12.42 -16.31
C LEU A 271 -16.25 -11.01 -16.91
N LEU A 272 -16.50 -10.85 -18.20
CA LEU A 272 -16.51 -9.53 -18.86
C LEU A 272 -17.57 -8.57 -18.28
N LYS A 273 -18.62 -9.08 -17.63
CA LYS A 273 -19.63 -8.25 -16.94
C LYS A 273 -19.11 -7.67 -15.62
N MET A 274 -17.98 -8.16 -15.12
CA MET A 274 -17.30 -7.70 -13.89
C MET A 274 -15.98 -6.98 -14.20
N GLN A 275 -15.73 -6.67 -15.47
CA GLN A 275 -14.61 -5.83 -15.86
C GLN A 275 -14.74 -4.45 -15.20
N HIS A 276 -13.62 -3.92 -14.72
CA HIS A 276 -13.59 -2.60 -14.10
C HIS A 276 -13.77 -1.48 -15.13
N PRO A 277 -14.21 -0.27 -14.72
CA PRO A 277 -14.45 0.84 -15.64
C PRO A 277 -13.26 1.21 -16.54
N ASN A 278 -12.03 0.99 -16.08
CA ASN A 278 -10.81 1.25 -16.85
C ASN A 278 -10.46 0.14 -17.86
N GLY A 279 -11.24 -0.94 -17.93
CA GLY A 279 -11.03 -2.08 -18.82
C GLY A 279 -10.20 -3.23 -18.21
N SER A 280 -9.74 -3.09 -16.98
CA SER A 280 -8.94 -4.12 -16.31
C SER A 280 -9.78 -5.19 -15.61
N PHE A 281 -9.14 -6.31 -15.31
CA PHE A 281 -9.57 -7.22 -14.27
C PHE A 281 -8.81 -6.92 -12.97
N LEU A 282 -9.47 -6.17 -12.08
CA LEU A 282 -8.99 -5.76 -10.76
C LEU A 282 -7.57 -5.14 -10.80
N CYS A 283 -7.37 -4.22 -11.74
CA CYS A 283 -6.12 -3.50 -11.96
C CYS A 283 -4.88 -4.38 -12.24
N SER A 284 -5.04 -5.69 -12.52
CA SER A 284 -3.91 -6.59 -12.83
C SER A 284 -3.63 -6.62 -14.35
N PRO A 285 -2.41 -6.25 -14.80
CA PRO A 285 -2.02 -6.41 -16.19
C PRO A 285 -1.92 -7.87 -16.63
N SER A 286 -1.39 -8.81 -15.81
CA SER A 286 -1.34 -10.24 -16.18
C SER A 286 -2.73 -10.83 -16.40
N SER A 287 -3.66 -10.57 -15.47
CA SER A 287 -5.03 -11.07 -15.55
C SER A 287 -5.78 -10.46 -16.75
N THR A 288 -5.55 -9.18 -17.01
CA THR A 288 -6.15 -8.48 -18.17
C THR A 288 -5.55 -8.94 -19.50
N ALA A 289 -4.24 -9.20 -19.55
CA ALA A 289 -3.58 -9.79 -20.72
C ALA A 289 -4.13 -11.19 -21.00
N TYR A 290 -4.32 -12.00 -19.95
CA TYR A 290 -4.96 -13.30 -20.09
C TYR A 290 -6.39 -13.20 -20.63
N ALA A 291 -7.20 -12.30 -20.07
CA ALA A 291 -8.54 -12.05 -20.58
C ALA A 291 -8.56 -11.61 -22.04
N LEU A 292 -7.65 -10.70 -22.44
CA LEU A 292 -7.51 -10.26 -23.83
C LEU A 292 -7.19 -11.44 -24.77
N MET A 293 -6.29 -12.33 -24.38
CA MET A 293 -5.96 -13.53 -25.16
C MET A 293 -7.17 -14.46 -25.37
N GLN A 294 -8.06 -14.55 -24.39
CA GLN A 294 -9.24 -15.42 -24.45
C GLN A 294 -10.43 -14.78 -25.18
N THR A 295 -10.56 -13.46 -25.13
CA THR A 295 -11.81 -12.77 -25.51
C THR A 295 -11.66 -11.79 -26.66
N LYS A 296 -10.45 -11.30 -26.91
CA LYS A 296 -10.18 -10.16 -27.82
C LYS A 296 -10.96 -8.89 -27.43
N ASP A 297 -11.25 -8.71 -26.15
CA ASP A 297 -12.00 -7.56 -25.65
C ASP A 297 -11.22 -6.24 -25.81
N GLU A 298 -11.87 -5.24 -26.42
CA GLU A 298 -11.26 -3.95 -26.75
C GLU A 298 -10.98 -3.08 -25.52
N ASN A 299 -11.72 -3.26 -24.41
CA ASN A 299 -11.42 -2.53 -23.17
C ASN A 299 -10.15 -3.07 -22.52
N CYS A 300 -9.96 -4.40 -22.51
CA CYS A 300 -8.71 -5.03 -22.06
C CYS A 300 -7.52 -4.52 -22.88
N PHE A 301 -7.68 -4.45 -24.22
CA PHE A 301 -6.65 -3.90 -25.10
C PHE A 301 -6.31 -2.45 -24.75
N ARG A 302 -7.33 -1.57 -24.64
CA ARG A 302 -7.12 -0.15 -24.32
C ARG A 302 -6.40 0.06 -22.99
N TYR A 303 -6.77 -0.72 -21.97
CA TYR A 303 -6.09 -0.72 -20.67
C TYR A 303 -4.59 -1.06 -20.81
N LEU A 304 -4.27 -2.20 -21.43
CA LEU A 304 -2.89 -2.66 -21.59
C LEU A 304 -2.06 -1.72 -22.46
N ALA A 305 -2.62 -1.24 -23.57
CA ALA A 305 -1.94 -0.31 -24.47
C ALA A 305 -1.56 1.00 -23.76
N GLY A 306 -2.45 1.54 -22.93
CA GLY A 306 -2.17 2.74 -22.13
C GLY A 306 -1.02 2.52 -21.14
N ILE A 307 -1.01 1.39 -20.44
CA ILE A 307 0.04 1.08 -19.45
C ILE A 307 1.38 0.82 -20.13
N VAL A 308 1.40 -0.02 -21.17
CA VAL A 308 2.63 -0.29 -21.94
C VAL A 308 3.24 1.00 -22.49
N GLN A 309 2.40 1.94 -22.94
CA GLN A 309 2.85 3.26 -23.38
C GLN A 309 3.43 4.08 -22.21
N LYS A 310 2.76 4.14 -21.05
CA LYS A 310 3.22 4.92 -19.89
C LYS A 310 4.56 4.40 -19.35
N PHE A 311 4.74 3.08 -19.33
CA PHE A 311 5.88 2.41 -18.71
C PHE A 311 6.94 1.92 -19.71
N ASN A 312 6.90 2.43 -20.95
CA ASN A 312 7.90 2.18 -22.00
C ASN A 312 8.16 0.68 -22.24
N GLY A 313 7.10 -0.10 -22.41
CA GLY A 313 7.18 -1.55 -22.65
C GLY A 313 6.94 -2.40 -21.40
N GLY A 314 7.46 -1.99 -20.25
CA GLY A 314 7.18 -2.64 -18.97
C GLY A 314 5.74 -2.39 -18.51
N VAL A 315 5.26 -3.18 -17.56
CA VAL A 315 4.04 -2.91 -16.79
C VAL A 315 4.24 -3.29 -15.30
N PRO A 316 3.66 -2.55 -14.34
CA PRO A 316 3.67 -2.93 -12.92
C PRO A 316 2.76 -4.16 -12.65
N HIS A 317 2.73 -4.65 -11.40
CA HIS A 317 1.87 -5.78 -11.02
C HIS A 317 0.38 -5.38 -10.86
N SER A 318 0.13 -4.12 -10.51
CA SER A 318 -1.20 -3.54 -10.35
C SER A 318 -1.16 -2.10 -10.82
N TYR A 319 -2.15 -1.64 -11.57
CA TYR A 319 -2.24 -0.24 -12.00
C TYR A 319 -3.67 0.14 -12.44
N PRO A 320 -4.17 1.35 -12.07
CA PRO A 320 -3.53 2.34 -11.21
C PRO A 320 -3.52 1.95 -9.73
N MET A 321 -2.73 2.67 -8.91
CA MET A 321 -2.69 2.60 -7.45
C MET A 321 -2.68 4.02 -6.84
N ASP A 322 -3.50 4.91 -7.39
CA ASP A 322 -3.56 6.34 -7.07
C ASP A 322 -3.93 6.63 -5.61
N LEU A 323 -4.98 5.98 -5.10
CA LEU A 323 -5.46 6.24 -3.74
C LEU A 323 -4.46 5.69 -2.71
N PHE A 324 -3.92 4.49 -2.96
CA PHE A 324 -2.89 3.89 -2.12
C PHE A 324 -1.66 4.78 -2.01
N GLU A 325 -1.06 5.18 -3.14
CA GLU A 325 0.15 6.02 -3.13
C GLU A 325 -0.10 7.33 -2.37
N GLN A 326 -1.21 8.00 -2.68
CA GLN A 326 -1.55 9.29 -2.09
C GLN A 326 -1.77 9.22 -0.58
N LEU A 327 -2.56 8.26 -0.10
CA LEU A 327 -2.79 8.05 1.33
C LEU A 327 -1.47 7.77 2.04
N TRP A 328 -0.66 6.90 1.47
CA TRP A 328 0.60 6.51 2.08
C TRP A 328 1.64 7.62 2.10
N VAL A 329 1.71 8.45 1.07
CA VAL A 329 2.52 9.69 1.08
C VAL A 329 2.11 10.58 2.26
N VAL A 330 0.81 10.82 2.46
CA VAL A 330 0.32 11.62 3.60
C VAL A 330 0.73 10.98 4.93
N ASP A 331 0.53 9.67 5.12
CA ASP A 331 0.89 8.97 6.36
C ASP A 331 2.37 9.13 6.69
N ARG A 332 3.24 8.92 5.69
CA ARG A 332 4.69 8.98 5.87
C ARG A 332 5.13 10.41 6.18
N LEU A 333 4.59 11.42 5.48
CA LEU A 333 4.89 12.84 5.77
C LEU A 333 4.45 13.26 7.18
N GLU A 334 3.30 12.77 7.65
CA GLU A 334 2.80 13.06 9.00
C GLU A 334 3.64 12.41 10.09
N ARG A 335 3.89 11.10 9.96
CA ARG A 335 4.61 10.32 10.99
C ARG A 335 6.09 10.73 11.07
N LEU A 336 6.73 11.05 9.93
CA LEU A 336 8.08 11.64 9.91
C LEU A 336 8.13 13.09 10.43
N GLY A 337 6.97 13.70 10.72
CA GLY A 337 6.88 15.02 11.31
C GLY A 337 7.21 16.15 10.32
N PHE A 338 7.00 15.92 9.02
CA PHE A 338 7.25 16.89 7.93
C PHE A 338 5.98 17.53 7.37
N SER A 339 4.79 17.00 7.67
CA SER A 339 3.49 17.44 7.13
C SER A 339 3.25 18.95 7.14
N ARG A 340 3.75 19.69 8.14
CA ARG A 340 3.63 21.16 8.23
C ARG A 340 4.18 21.92 7.02
N PHE A 341 5.10 21.34 6.26
CA PHE A 341 5.70 21.94 5.06
C PHE A 341 4.90 21.67 3.77
N PHE A 342 3.95 20.73 3.85
CA PHE A 342 3.19 20.19 2.72
C PHE A 342 1.67 20.36 2.94
N LYS A 343 1.24 21.39 3.68
CA LYS A 343 -0.18 21.56 4.06
C LYS A 343 -1.10 21.71 2.85
N SER A 344 -0.67 22.45 1.84
CA SER A 344 -1.43 22.64 0.59
C SER A 344 -1.57 21.32 -0.15
N GLU A 345 -0.46 20.61 -0.31
CA GLU A 345 -0.34 19.37 -1.05
C GLU A 345 -1.13 18.24 -0.36
N ILE A 346 -1.03 18.12 0.97
CA ILE A 346 -1.84 17.18 1.75
C ILE A 346 -3.34 17.50 1.61
N LYS A 347 -3.73 18.77 1.60
CA LYS A 347 -5.13 19.15 1.40
C LYS A 347 -5.62 18.77 0.00
N GLU A 348 -4.82 19.02 -1.03
CA GLU A 348 -5.15 18.64 -2.42
C GLU A 348 -5.32 17.12 -2.57
N ILE A 349 -4.41 16.34 -1.97
CA ILE A 349 -4.52 14.88 -1.90
C ILE A 349 -5.81 14.45 -1.20
N LEU A 350 -6.08 14.96 0.01
CA LEU A 350 -7.26 14.56 0.76
C LEU A 350 -8.57 15.03 0.10
N ASP A 351 -8.56 16.14 -0.63
CA ASP A 351 -9.69 16.57 -1.47
C ASP A 351 -9.96 15.56 -2.60
N TYR A 352 -8.90 15.04 -3.24
CA TYR A 352 -9.02 13.99 -4.26
C TYR A 352 -9.58 12.69 -3.67
N VAL A 353 -8.96 12.19 -2.59
CA VAL A 353 -9.40 10.96 -1.91
C VAL A 353 -10.85 11.09 -1.44
N TYR A 354 -11.24 12.23 -0.88
CA TYR A 354 -12.62 12.49 -0.46
C TYR A 354 -13.60 12.47 -1.65
N GLY A 355 -13.17 12.94 -2.83
CA GLY A 355 -13.94 12.84 -4.07
C GLY A 355 -14.20 11.40 -4.52
N CYS A 356 -13.33 10.46 -4.14
CA CYS A 356 -13.47 9.02 -4.41
C CYS A 356 -14.18 8.25 -3.28
N TRP A 357 -14.40 8.87 -2.12
CA TRP A 357 -14.93 8.20 -0.94
C TRP A 357 -16.36 7.73 -1.13
N THR A 358 -16.63 6.46 -0.80
CA THR A 358 -17.97 5.88 -0.87
C THR A 358 -18.46 5.41 0.50
N ARG A 359 -19.76 5.15 0.61
CA ARG A 359 -20.34 4.56 1.83
C ARG A 359 -19.80 3.16 2.17
N ASN A 360 -19.21 2.48 1.20
CA ASN A 360 -18.65 1.13 1.33
C ASN A 360 -17.12 1.16 1.50
N GLY A 361 -16.52 2.35 1.55
CA GLY A 361 -15.07 2.54 1.61
C GLY A 361 -14.45 2.90 0.26
N ILE A 362 -13.14 2.65 0.18
CA ILE A 362 -12.28 2.85 -0.99
C ILE A 362 -11.32 1.65 -1.10
N SER A 363 -10.50 1.64 -2.13
CA SER A 363 -9.43 0.66 -2.34
C SER A 363 -8.16 1.39 -2.79
N TRP A 364 -7.14 0.66 -3.23
CA TRP A 364 -5.90 1.24 -3.73
C TRP A 364 -6.06 2.14 -4.96
N SER A 365 -7.18 2.04 -5.69
CA SER A 365 -7.47 2.89 -6.83
C SER A 365 -8.94 3.29 -6.97
N LYS A 366 -9.20 4.48 -7.51
CA LYS A 366 -10.55 4.98 -7.85
C LYS A 366 -11.30 4.09 -8.84
N ASP A 367 -10.58 3.32 -9.65
CA ASP A 367 -11.15 2.50 -10.70
C ASP A 367 -11.59 1.12 -10.20
N THR A 368 -11.29 0.78 -8.94
CA THR A 368 -11.68 -0.49 -8.32
C THR A 368 -13.14 -0.47 -7.89
N ILE A 369 -13.81 -1.63 -8.00
CA ILE A 369 -15.14 -1.85 -7.40
C ILE A 369 -15.09 -2.75 -6.16
N GLU A 370 -13.93 -3.34 -5.88
CA GLU A 370 -13.62 -4.10 -4.68
C GLU A 370 -12.89 -3.21 -3.69
N PHE A 371 -13.54 -2.88 -2.58
CA PHE A 371 -12.94 -2.12 -1.49
C PHE A 371 -12.14 -3.03 -0.56
N ASP A 372 -11.08 -2.49 0.03
CA ASP A 372 -10.29 -3.13 1.07
C ASP A 372 -10.29 -2.32 2.37
N ILE A 373 -10.09 -3.01 3.49
CA ILE A 373 -10.15 -2.39 4.81
C ILE A 373 -8.94 -1.50 5.11
N ASP A 374 -7.79 -1.73 4.47
CA ASP A 374 -6.55 -0.99 4.76
C ASP A 374 -6.67 0.43 4.22
N ASP A 375 -6.88 0.58 2.92
CA ASP A 375 -7.08 1.88 2.27
C ASP A 375 -8.33 2.59 2.82
N THR A 376 -9.40 1.85 3.11
CA THR A 376 -10.59 2.42 3.77
C THR A 376 -10.26 2.97 5.16
N CYS A 377 -9.55 2.25 6.01
CA CYS A 377 -9.20 2.71 7.35
C CYS A 377 -8.19 3.87 7.32
N MET A 378 -7.24 3.81 6.39
CA MET A 378 -6.27 4.86 6.14
C MET A 378 -6.93 6.16 5.71
N GLY A 379 -7.77 6.10 4.67
CA GLY A 379 -8.55 7.24 4.19
C GLY A 379 -9.49 7.79 5.26
N PHE A 380 -10.25 6.92 5.93
CA PHE A 380 -11.14 7.32 7.03
C PHE A 380 -10.41 8.10 8.11
N ARG A 381 -9.30 7.56 8.62
CA ARG A 381 -8.54 8.17 9.71
C ARG A 381 -8.00 9.54 9.30
N MET A 382 -7.38 9.64 8.12
CA MET A 382 -6.79 10.89 7.64
C MET A 382 -7.84 11.95 7.40
N MET A 383 -8.86 11.63 6.61
CA MET A 383 -9.93 12.57 6.31
C MET A 383 -10.62 13.06 7.58
N ARG A 384 -10.89 12.17 8.54
CA ARG A 384 -11.46 12.57 9.84
C ARG A 384 -10.54 13.51 10.63
N LEU A 385 -9.24 13.22 10.71
CA LEU A 385 -8.28 14.07 11.41
C LEU A 385 -8.07 15.44 10.74
N HIS A 386 -8.37 15.54 9.45
CA HIS A 386 -8.32 16.80 8.68
C HIS A 386 -9.67 17.51 8.55
N GLY A 387 -10.72 17.00 9.22
CA GLY A 387 -12.01 17.67 9.37
C GLY A 387 -13.01 17.43 8.23
N TYR A 388 -12.80 16.41 7.40
CA TYR A 388 -13.77 15.97 6.40
C TYR A 388 -14.91 15.18 7.05
N ASP A 389 -16.09 15.22 6.43
CA ASP A 389 -17.28 14.51 6.91
C ASP A 389 -17.27 13.06 6.40
N VAL A 390 -16.67 12.17 7.18
CA VAL A 390 -16.57 10.73 6.88
C VAL A 390 -17.25 9.89 7.96
N ASN A 391 -18.08 8.94 7.51
CA ASN A 391 -18.87 8.07 8.40
C ASN A 391 -18.16 6.73 8.64
N ALA A 392 -18.17 6.26 9.89
CA ALA A 392 -17.62 4.97 10.28
C ALA A 392 -18.35 3.76 9.65
N SER A 393 -19.54 3.96 9.06
CA SER A 393 -20.28 2.92 8.35
C SER A 393 -19.51 2.28 7.20
N ALA A 394 -18.52 2.98 6.62
CA ALA A 394 -17.64 2.39 5.62
C ALA A 394 -16.86 1.18 6.16
N ILE A 395 -16.50 1.20 7.44
CA ILE A 395 -15.78 0.10 8.12
C ILE A 395 -16.71 -1.09 8.40
N GLN A 396 -18.02 -0.84 8.60
CA GLN A 396 -19.02 -1.91 8.80
C GLN A 396 -19.05 -2.89 7.62
N HIS A 397 -18.71 -2.43 6.41
CA HIS A 397 -18.72 -3.28 5.22
C HIS A 397 -17.79 -4.50 5.33
N PHE A 398 -16.75 -4.39 6.14
CA PHE A 398 -15.71 -5.39 6.37
C PHE A 398 -15.95 -6.26 7.60
N GLU A 399 -17.01 -5.96 8.36
CA GLU A 399 -17.38 -6.70 9.57
C GLU A 399 -18.25 -7.90 9.20
N ARG A 400 -17.95 -9.05 9.81
CA ARG A 400 -18.79 -10.25 9.77
C ARG A 400 -18.57 -11.07 11.05
N ASP A 401 -19.67 -11.30 11.78
CA ASP A 401 -19.72 -12.10 13.00
C ASP A 401 -18.76 -11.63 14.10
N GLY A 402 -18.64 -10.30 14.27
CA GLY A 402 -17.76 -9.64 15.23
C GLY A 402 -16.27 -9.67 14.85
N GLN A 403 -15.96 -10.01 13.61
CA GLN A 403 -14.59 -10.03 13.07
C GLN A 403 -14.48 -9.11 11.86
N PHE A 404 -13.27 -8.62 11.60
CA PHE A 404 -12.98 -7.76 10.46
C PHE A 404 -12.05 -8.47 9.48
N PHE A 405 -12.26 -8.23 8.19
CA PHE A 405 -11.53 -8.89 7.10
C PHE A 405 -11.06 -7.85 6.08
N CYS A 406 -9.93 -8.13 5.42
CA CYS A 406 -9.36 -7.24 4.41
C CYS A 406 -10.33 -6.99 3.24
N PHE A 407 -10.99 -8.05 2.77
CA PHE A 407 -11.98 -7.99 1.69
C PHE A 407 -13.31 -8.62 2.08
N VAL A 408 -14.40 -8.04 1.59
CA VAL A 408 -15.76 -8.52 1.86
C VAL A 408 -15.98 -9.94 1.32
N GLY A 409 -16.53 -10.81 2.15
CA GLY A 409 -16.83 -12.20 1.79
C GLY A 409 -15.59 -13.11 1.77
N GLN A 410 -14.43 -12.61 2.17
CA GLN A 410 -13.17 -13.37 2.27
C GLN A 410 -12.73 -13.49 3.73
N ASN A 411 -11.74 -14.35 3.97
CA ASN A 411 -11.21 -14.61 5.31
C ASN A 411 -9.77 -14.08 5.46
N SER A 412 -9.37 -13.12 4.62
CA SER A 412 -8.02 -12.54 4.66
C SER A 412 -7.92 -11.54 5.80
N GLN A 413 -6.87 -11.68 6.62
CA GLN A 413 -6.48 -10.78 7.71
C GLN A 413 -4.95 -10.74 7.72
N GLY A 414 -4.36 -9.61 7.33
CA GLY A 414 -2.92 -9.37 7.51
C GLY A 414 -2.68 -8.45 8.71
N LEU A 415 -1.41 -8.17 8.95
CA LEU A 415 -0.98 -7.44 10.13
C LEU A 415 -1.11 -5.93 9.91
N THR A 416 -0.74 -5.46 8.72
CA THR A 416 -0.80 -4.05 8.32
C THR A 416 -2.24 -3.54 8.27
N GLU A 417 -3.16 -4.29 7.67
CA GLU A 417 -4.56 -3.86 7.56
C GLU A 417 -5.23 -3.81 8.94
N MET A 418 -4.88 -4.73 9.83
CA MET A 418 -5.37 -4.73 11.22
C MET A 418 -4.74 -3.61 12.05
N LEU A 419 -3.51 -3.21 11.77
CA LEU A 419 -2.88 -2.04 12.38
C LEU A 419 -3.57 -0.75 11.90
N SER A 420 -3.90 -0.63 10.62
CA SER A 420 -4.67 0.49 10.07
C SER A 420 -6.06 0.56 10.69
N LEU A 421 -6.76 -0.57 10.82
CA LEU A 421 -8.04 -0.66 11.53
C LEU A 421 -7.92 -0.21 12.98
N TYR A 422 -6.89 -0.68 13.70
CA TYR A 422 -6.63 -0.28 15.08
C TYR A 422 -6.40 1.23 15.21
N ARG A 423 -5.58 1.82 14.34
CA ARG A 423 -5.30 3.27 14.34
C ARG A 423 -6.56 4.07 13.99
N ALA A 424 -7.34 3.64 13.01
CA ALA A 424 -8.59 4.26 12.61
C ALA A 424 -9.67 4.21 13.71
N SER A 425 -9.76 3.09 14.43
CA SER A 425 -10.73 2.91 15.52
C SER A 425 -10.54 3.91 16.67
N GLN A 426 -9.35 4.50 16.82
CA GLN A 426 -9.04 5.41 17.91
C GLN A 426 -9.50 6.86 17.66
N VAL A 427 -9.91 7.20 16.44
CA VAL A 427 -10.51 8.51 16.09
C VAL A 427 -12.03 8.46 16.12
N LEU A 428 -12.61 7.63 17.01
CA LEU A 428 -14.05 7.50 17.20
C LEU A 428 -14.68 8.73 17.84
N PHE A 429 -15.92 9.01 17.44
CA PHE A 429 -16.86 9.87 18.14
C PHE A 429 -17.81 9.04 19.03
N PRO A 430 -18.45 9.67 20.03
CA PRO A 430 -19.46 8.98 20.84
C PRO A 430 -20.55 8.36 19.94
N GLN A 431 -21.02 7.16 20.32
CA GLN A 431 -22.08 6.39 19.64
C GLN A 431 -21.67 5.65 18.35
N GLU A 432 -20.39 5.66 17.97
CA GLU A 432 -19.88 4.84 16.86
C GLU A 432 -19.48 3.44 17.34
N SER A 433 -20.46 2.58 17.64
CA SER A 433 -20.23 1.23 18.18
C SER A 433 -19.33 0.36 17.30
N ILE A 434 -19.42 0.51 15.97
CA ILE A 434 -18.57 -0.23 15.03
C ILE A 434 -17.08 0.04 15.25
N LEU A 435 -16.69 1.25 15.67
CA LEU A 435 -15.29 1.56 15.98
C LEU A 435 -14.88 1.01 17.34
N GLU A 436 -15.80 0.89 18.29
CA GLU A 436 -15.53 0.20 19.57
C GLU A 436 -15.27 -1.30 19.33
N GLU A 437 -16.08 -1.93 18.47
CA GLU A 437 -15.91 -3.31 18.04
C GLU A 437 -14.59 -3.49 17.26
N ALA A 438 -14.31 -2.61 16.29
CA ALA A 438 -13.07 -2.61 15.53
C ALA A 438 -11.84 -2.48 16.43
N LYS A 439 -11.88 -1.58 17.42
CA LYS A 439 -10.79 -1.39 18.39
C LYS A 439 -10.56 -2.65 19.22
N SER A 440 -11.64 -3.26 19.72
CA SER A 440 -11.57 -4.49 20.51
C SER A 440 -10.97 -5.63 19.68
N PHE A 441 -11.50 -5.85 18.47
CA PHE A 441 -11.04 -6.91 17.58
C PHE A 441 -9.57 -6.74 17.18
N SER A 442 -9.22 -5.58 16.59
CA SER A 442 -7.88 -5.32 16.06
C SER A 442 -6.81 -5.36 17.15
N SER A 443 -7.08 -4.80 18.34
CA SER A 443 -6.11 -4.86 19.45
C SER A 443 -5.87 -6.28 19.97
N ASN A 444 -6.90 -7.12 20.03
CA ASN A 444 -6.76 -8.53 20.39
C ASN A 444 -6.00 -9.31 19.32
N PHE A 445 -6.29 -9.05 18.03
CA PHE A 445 -5.57 -9.64 16.91
C PHE A 445 -4.07 -9.32 16.95
N LEU A 446 -3.72 -8.02 17.04
CA LEU A 446 -2.33 -7.55 17.06
C LEU A 446 -1.57 -8.10 18.27
N ARG A 447 -2.19 -8.11 19.46
CA ARG A 447 -1.58 -8.68 20.66
C ARG A 447 -1.30 -10.17 20.51
N LYS A 448 -2.25 -10.94 19.96
CA LYS A 448 -2.07 -12.36 19.70
C LYS A 448 -0.92 -12.61 18.71
N LYS A 449 -0.82 -11.82 17.64
CA LYS A 449 0.29 -11.90 16.69
C LYS A 449 1.65 -11.60 17.34
N GLN A 450 1.72 -10.58 18.20
CA GLN A 450 2.92 -10.29 18.99
C GLN A 450 3.30 -11.43 19.96
N GLU A 451 2.33 -12.02 20.67
CA GLU A 451 2.56 -13.13 21.60
C GLU A 451 3.06 -14.40 20.90
N LEU A 452 2.63 -14.62 19.64
CA LEU A 452 3.09 -15.73 18.80
C LEU A 452 4.40 -15.45 18.07
N GLY A 453 4.89 -14.20 18.07
CA GLY A 453 6.05 -13.78 17.28
C GLY A 453 5.78 -13.69 15.78
N GLU A 454 4.51 -13.71 15.36
CA GLU A 454 4.05 -13.66 13.96
C GLU A 454 3.82 -12.19 13.54
N VAL A 455 4.88 -11.38 13.56
CA VAL A 455 4.80 -9.92 13.35
C VAL A 455 5.41 -9.53 12.00
N ALA A 456 5.10 -10.30 10.97
CA ALA A 456 5.38 -9.98 9.57
C ALA A 456 4.08 -9.87 8.78
N ASP A 457 4.18 -9.27 7.60
CA ASP A 457 3.05 -8.99 6.74
C ASP A 457 3.28 -9.58 5.36
N ARG A 458 2.19 -10.02 4.73
CA ARG A 458 2.24 -10.66 3.43
C ARG A 458 2.42 -9.66 2.28
N TRP A 459 2.01 -8.42 2.51
CA TRP A 459 1.94 -7.37 1.47
C TRP A 459 3.05 -6.34 1.63
N LEU A 460 3.83 -6.41 2.70
CA LEU A 460 4.80 -5.37 3.02
C LEU A 460 5.97 -5.92 3.83
N ILE A 461 7.17 -5.80 3.27
CA ILE A 461 8.43 -6.03 3.98
C ILE A 461 8.96 -4.67 4.42
N THR A 462 8.95 -4.42 5.72
CA THR A 462 9.49 -3.17 6.27
C THR A 462 10.66 -3.41 7.20
N LYS A 463 11.44 -2.35 7.43
CA LYS A 463 12.55 -2.34 8.38
C LYS A 463 12.17 -2.73 9.82
N ASP A 464 11.04 -2.26 10.35
CA ASP A 464 10.66 -2.52 11.76
C ASP A 464 9.14 -2.53 12.02
N LEU A 465 8.39 -3.37 11.28
CA LEU A 465 6.95 -3.54 11.50
C LEU A 465 6.61 -3.94 12.94
N ALA A 466 7.45 -4.79 13.55
CA ALA A 466 7.26 -5.23 14.92
C ALA A 466 7.36 -4.08 15.92
N GLY A 467 8.31 -3.17 15.73
CA GLY A 467 8.42 -1.93 16.48
C GLY A 467 7.23 -1.00 16.28
N GLU A 468 6.73 -0.86 15.05
CA GLU A 468 5.54 -0.05 14.75
C GLU A 468 4.30 -0.56 15.49
N VAL A 469 4.01 -1.87 15.36
CA VAL A 469 2.88 -2.52 16.04
C VAL A 469 3.02 -2.35 17.56
N LYS A 470 4.22 -2.58 18.10
CA LYS A 470 4.48 -2.41 19.54
C LYS A 470 4.24 -0.97 20.00
N TYR A 471 4.74 0.02 19.26
CA TYR A 471 4.56 1.42 19.62
C TYR A 471 3.09 1.80 19.75
N TYR A 472 2.28 1.48 18.74
CA TYR A 472 0.86 1.83 18.76
C TYR A 472 0.06 1.05 19.80
N MET A 473 0.45 -0.18 20.13
CA MET A 473 -0.17 -0.97 21.19
C MET A 473 0.15 -0.45 22.60
N ASP A 474 1.35 0.10 22.80
CA ASP A 474 1.80 0.67 24.08
C ASP A 474 1.31 2.12 24.28
N VAL A 475 1.18 2.89 23.20
CA VAL A 475 0.86 4.32 23.21
C VAL A 475 -0.42 4.59 22.40
N PRO A 476 -1.60 4.63 23.05
CA PRO A 476 -2.85 4.93 22.35
C PRO A 476 -2.86 6.37 21.83
N TRP A 477 -3.66 6.65 20.79
CA TRP A 477 -3.72 7.95 20.12
C TRP A 477 -3.91 9.13 21.08
N TYR A 478 -4.75 9.00 22.12
CA TYR A 478 -5.00 10.06 23.11
C TYR A 478 -3.77 10.40 23.99
N ALA A 479 -2.79 9.51 24.06
CA ALA A 479 -1.53 9.71 24.78
C ALA A 479 -0.33 9.92 23.83
N ASN A 480 -0.57 9.87 22.52
CA ASN A 480 0.48 9.91 21.52
C ASN A 480 0.88 11.36 21.20
N LEU A 481 1.99 11.81 21.77
CA LEU A 481 2.52 13.15 21.50
C LEU A 481 3.28 13.17 20.16
N PRO A 482 3.05 14.16 19.27
CA PRO A 482 3.59 14.14 17.91
C PRO A 482 5.10 13.93 17.81
N ARG A 483 5.88 14.51 18.72
CA ARG A 483 7.35 14.39 18.69
C ARG A 483 7.87 13.07 19.22
N ILE A 484 7.08 12.35 20.02
CA ILE A 484 7.43 11.00 20.49
C ILE A 484 7.22 10.03 19.34
N GLU A 485 6.06 10.05 18.69
CA GLU A 485 5.78 9.22 17.51
C GLU A 485 6.80 9.45 16.41
N THR A 486 7.05 10.72 16.03
CA THR A 486 8.05 11.03 15.01
C THR A 486 9.42 10.50 15.36
N ARG A 487 9.83 10.58 16.63
CA ARG A 487 11.14 10.09 17.04
C ARG A 487 11.26 8.58 16.85
N HIS A 488 10.24 7.82 17.21
CA HIS A 488 10.21 6.36 17.01
C HIS A 488 10.11 6.02 15.52
N TYR A 489 9.23 6.68 14.77
CA TYR A 489 9.01 6.34 13.38
C TYR A 489 10.20 6.64 12.47
N ILE A 490 11.02 7.66 12.78
CA ILE A 490 12.30 7.89 12.09
C ILE A 490 13.24 6.67 12.20
N GLU A 491 13.20 5.92 13.30
CA GLU A 491 13.99 4.70 13.46
C GLU A 491 13.38 3.51 12.72
N GLN A 492 12.05 3.50 12.57
CA GLN A 492 11.30 2.37 12.01
C GLN A 492 11.16 2.44 10.49
N TYR A 493 11.07 3.64 9.92
CA TYR A 493 10.92 3.85 8.49
C TYR A 493 12.14 3.32 7.71
N GLY A 494 11.90 2.44 6.72
CA GLY A 494 12.97 1.82 5.94
C GLY A 494 13.43 2.64 4.75
N GLY A 495 12.65 3.62 4.28
CA GLY A 495 13.01 4.37 3.08
C GLY A 495 12.99 3.47 1.86
N ASP A 496 14.10 3.43 1.11
CA ASP A 496 14.22 2.62 -0.11
C ASP A 496 14.36 1.10 0.18
N ASP A 497 14.56 0.71 1.45
CA ASP A 497 14.67 -0.70 1.87
C ASP A 497 13.29 -1.35 2.13
N ASP A 498 12.21 -0.56 2.23
CA ASP A 498 10.85 -1.10 2.36
C ASP A 498 10.36 -1.61 0.99
N VAL A 499 9.79 -2.81 0.94
CA VAL A 499 9.29 -3.45 -0.28
C VAL A 499 7.78 -3.67 -0.16
N VAL A 500 7.03 -3.16 -1.13
CA VAL A 500 5.56 -3.26 -1.28
C VAL A 500 5.22 -4.27 -2.37
#